data_AF-A0A2W0ATY4-F1
#
_entry.id   AF-A0A2W0ATY4-F1
#
_cell.length_a   1.000
_cell.length_b   1.000
_cell.length_c   1.000
_cell.angle_alpha   90.00
_cell.angle_beta   90.00
_cell.angle_gamma   90.00
#
_symmetry.space_group_name_H-M   'P 1'
#
loop_
_entity.id
_entity.type
_entity.pdbx_description
1 polymer ?
#
loop_
_entity_poly.entity_id
_entity_poly.type
_entity_poly.pdbx_seq_one_letter_code
_entity_poly.pdbx_strand_id
1 'polypeptide(L)'
;MRVFVRQHRSGFASCRLEFIPRAKKSMSFGKQTVRLLLTAMLFLSPVLVGQSIQVAKTPHLSAPAQRFQSKLDFLERNAKSNPVQRRSTQINADEVNAWFREGAYKLPQGVQKVVFHSQPDTIQANATVDFDAVKEGRRNLNPLLSVFSGVHDVEVTANASAQNGQGHLTIQAVSIDGVGVPHLALELFVNKYVTPKYPNVGLENNFQMPDRIDTATVGNDNALLTQR
;
A
#
# COMPACT_ATOMS: atom_id res chain seq x y z
N MET A 1 -30.58 -50.25 28.35
CA MET A 1 -31.44 -50.49 27.17
C MET A 1 -30.68 -49.98 25.94
N ARG A 2 -30.01 -50.89 25.21
CA ARG A 2 -29.25 -50.61 23.99
C ARG A 2 -30.10 -51.06 22.81
N VAL A 3 -30.28 -50.21 21.80
CA VAL A 3 -30.88 -50.60 20.52
C VAL A 3 -30.00 -50.14 19.35
N PHE A 4 -29.89 -51.09 18.42
CA PHE A 4 -29.12 -51.24 17.19
C PHE A 4 -29.34 -50.11 16.15
N VAL A 5 -28.29 -49.60 15.48
CA VAL A 5 -27.73 -49.99 14.14
C VAL A 5 -28.53 -49.49 12.92
N ARG A 6 -27.84 -48.71 12.07
CA ARG A 6 -27.75 -48.99 10.62
C ARG A 6 -26.49 -48.35 10.01
N GLN A 7 -25.52 -49.19 9.69
CA GLN A 7 -24.42 -48.90 8.77
C GLN A 7 -24.96 -48.82 7.34
N HIS A 8 -24.43 -47.89 6.55
CA HIS A 8 -24.38 -48.04 5.09
C HIS A 8 -22.92 -47.87 4.65
N ARG A 9 -22.33 -48.98 4.20
CA ARG A 9 -21.10 -49.02 3.39
C ARG A 9 -21.49 -48.80 1.93
N SER A 10 -20.69 -48.03 1.19
CA SER A 10 -20.02 -48.44 -0.06
C SER A 10 -19.49 -47.23 -0.84
N GLY A 11 -18.29 -47.36 -1.41
CA GLY A 11 -17.80 -46.45 -2.45
C GLY A 11 -16.44 -45.76 -2.22
N PHE A 12 -15.42 -46.45 -1.70
CA PHE A 12 -14.04 -45.99 -1.84
C PHE A 12 -13.55 -46.27 -3.27
N ALA A 13 -13.45 -45.23 -4.09
CA ALA A 13 -12.70 -45.25 -5.33
C ALA A 13 -11.31 -44.66 -5.07
N SER A 14 -10.33 -45.55 -5.12
CA SER A 14 -8.90 -45.28 -5.10
C SER A 14 -8.51 -44.51 -6.37
N CYS A 15 -7.87 -43.35 -6.22
CA CYS A 15 -7.08 -42.76 -7.30
C CYS A 15 -5.78 -42.20 -6.70
N ARG A 16 -4.81 -43.10 -6.64
CA ARG A 16 -3.42 -42.87 -6.25
C ARG A 16 -2.70 -42.26 -7.45
N LEU A 17 -2.54 -40.94 -7.46
CA LEU A 17 -1.64 -40.26 -8.41
C LEU A 17 -0.26 -40.17 -7.76
N GLU A 18 0.65 -41.03 -8.21
CA GLU A 18 2.04 -41.06 -7.79
C GLU A 18 2.75 -39.79 -8.28
N PHE A 19 3.12 -38.92 -7.34
CA PHE A 19 3.99 -37.77 -7.59
C PHE A 19 5.43 -38.28 -7.72
N ILE A 20 5.89 -38.39 -8.97
CA ILE A 20 7.27 -38.71 -9.34
C ILE A 20 8.18 -37.55 -8.87
N PRO A 21 9.17 -37.76 -7.98
CA PRO A 21 10.12 -36.72 -7.62
C PRO A 21 11.11 -36.49 -8.78
N ARG A 22 11.03 -35.31 -9.40
CA ARG A 22 11.95 -34.86 -10.44
C ARG A 22 13.32 -34.55 -9.82
N ALA A 23 14.32 -35.29 -10.28
CA ALA A 23 15.69 -35.29 -9.80
C ALA A 23 16.36 -33.90 -9.77
N LYS A 24 17.08 -33.65 -8.67
CA LYS A 24 18.09 -32.59 -8.53
C LYS A 24 19.19 -32.79 -9.58
N LYS A 25 19.32 -31.86 -10.51
CA LYS A 25 20.51 -31.75 -11.37
C LYS A 25 21.53 -30.86 -10.67
N SER A 26 22.38 -31.48 -9.85
CA SER A 26 23.63 -30.88 -9.36
C SER A 26 24.67 -31.04 -10.47
N MET A 27 24.96 -29.97 -11.21
CA MET A 27 26.10 -29.92 -12.13
C MET A 27 27.30 -29.31 -11.40
N SER A 28 28.05 -30.19 -10.75
CA SER A 28 29.45 -30.00 -10.42
C SER A 28 30.25 -30.00 -11.73
N PHE A 29 30.80 -28.85 -12.11
CA PHE A 29 31.74 -28.77 -13.22
C PHE A 29 33.14 -28.41 -12.72
N GLY A 30 34.04 -29.37 -12.91
CA GLY A 30 35.40 -29.11 -13.36
C GLY A 30 36.37 -28.50 -12.35
N LYS A 31 36.84 -29.34 -11.42
CA LYS A 31 38.23 -29.22 -10.96
C LYS A 31 39.12 -29.74 -12.09
N GLN A 32 39.89 -28.88 -12.76
CA GLN A 32 41.01 -29.37 -13.54
C GLN A 32 42.15 -28.34 -13.63
N THR A 33 43.28 -28.81 -13.11
CA THR A 33 44.66 -28.56 -13.57
C THR A 33 45.26 -27.18 -13.34
N VAL A 34 45.86 -27.11 -12.16
CA VAL A 34 47.04 -26.29 -11.79
C VAL A 34 48.30 -26.89 -12.45
N ARG A 35 49.26 -26.01 -12.78
CA ARG A 35 50.66 -26.21 -13.25
C ARG A 35 50.79 -26.29 -14.78
N LEU A 36 51.72 -25.61 -15.46
CA LEU A 36 53.07 -25.23 -15.05
C LEU A 36 53.72 -24.23 -16.06
N LEU A 37 54.37 -23.18 -15.52
CA LEU A 37 55.61 -22.48 -15.94
C LEU A 37 55.78 -21.75 -17.30
N LEU A 38 56.14 -20.46 -17.16
CA LEU A 38 57.25 -19.68 -17.77
C LEU A 38 57.36 -19.67 -19.32
N THR A 39 57.51 -18.57 -20.05
CA THR A 39 58.31 -17.35 -19.85
C THR A 39 58.01 -16.42 -21.05
N ALA A 40 57.84 -15.11 -20.86
CA ALA A 40 58.40 -14.08 -21.76
C ALA A 40 57.97 -12.67 -21.30
N MET A 41 58.99 -11.87 -21.09
CA MET A 41 59.05 -10.45 -20.74
C MET A 41 58.31 -9.53 -21.74
N LEU A 42 57.99 -8.33 -21.23
CA LEU A 42 57.57 -7.11 -21.95
C LEU A 42 56.17 -7.14 -22.58
N PHE A 43 55.19 -6.51 -21.93
CA PHE A 43 54.74 -5.18 -22.33
C PHE A 43 53.95 -4.51 -21.20
N LEU A 44 54.29 -3.24 -20.99
CA LEU A 44 53.80 -2.28 -20.03
C LEU A 44 52.35 -1.89 -20.36
N SER A 45 51.38 -2.20 -19.51
CA SER A 45 50.12 -1.44 -19.39
C SER A 45 49.32 -1.89 -18.16
N PRO A 46 49.06 -1.03 -17.17
CA PRO A 46 48.03 -1.29 -16.18
C PRO A 46 46.68 -0.95 -16.81
N VAL A 47 46.00 -1.95 -17.38
CA VAL A 47 44.56 -1.83 -17.63
C VAL A 47 43.87 -1.94 -16.28
N LEU A 48 43.73 -0.80 -15.60
CA LEU A 48 42.75 -0.64 -14.54
C LEU A 48 41.38 -0.79 -15.19
N VAL A 49 40.80 -1.99 -15.10
CA VAL A 49 39.39 -2.21 -15.39
C VAL A 49 38.61 -1.50 -14.29
N GLY A 50 38.25 -0.24 -14.55
CA GLY A 50 37.30 0.51 -13.76
C GLY A 50 35.94 -0.16 -13.89
N GLN A 51 35.63 -1.09 -12.99
CA GLN A 51 34.27 -1.55 -12.79
C GLN A 51 33.49 -0.38 -12.21
N SER A 52 32.77 0.33 -13.07
CA SER A 52 31.75 1.28 -12.63
C SER A 52 30.66 0.48 -11.93
N ILE A 53 30.64 0.54 -10.61
CA ILE A 53 29.47 0.14 -9.82
C ILE A 53 28.35 1.08 -10.25
N GLN A 54 27.48 0.60 -11.14
CA GLN A 54 26.21 1.24 -11.45
C GLN A 54 25.38 1.14 -10.16
N VAL A 55 25.52 2.13 -9.27
CA VAL A 55 24.63 2.32 -8.14
C VAL A 55 23.24 2.51 -8.73
N ALA A 56 22.38 1.50 -8.58
CA ALA A 56 20.99 1.57 -9.00
C ALA A 56 20.40 2.87 -8.43
N LYS A 57 19.86 3.72 -9.31
CA LYS A 57 19.21 4.98 -8.96
C LYS A 57 18.02 4.66 -8.05
N THR A 58 18.27 4.64 -6.74
CA THR A 58 17.21 4.63 -5.74
C THR A 58 16.36 5.86 -6.05
N PRO A 59 15.01 5.74 -6.12
CA PRO A 59 14.17 6.90 -6.30
C PRO A 59 14.57 7.94 -5.24
N HIS A 60 15.14 9.06 -5.70
CA HIS A 60 15.71 10.05 -4.80
C HIS A 60 14.55 10.82 -4.21
N LEU A 61 14.04 10.33 -3.09
CA LEU A 61 13.02 11.03 -2.33
C LEU A 61 13.56 12.38 -1.86
N SER A 62 12.74 13.44 -1.85
CA SER A 62 13.14 14.72 -1.26
C SER A 62 13.32 14.59 0.26
N ALA A 63 14.02 15.54 0.88
CA ALA A 63 14.23 15.51 2.33
C ALA A 63 12.91 15.41 3.14
N PRO A 64 11.81 16.12 2.80
CA PRO A 64 10.53 15.94 3.47
C PRO A 64 9.94 14.52 3.29
N ALA A 65 10.00 13.96 2.08
CA ALA A 65 9.49 12.62 1.81
C ALA A 65 10.30 11.53 2.54
N GLN A 66 11.63 11.69 2.63
CA GLN A 66 12.50 10.81 3.41
C GLN A 66 12.21 10.86 4.90
N ARG A 67 11.87 12.04 5.45
CA ARG A 67 11.45 12.18 6.85
C ARG A 67 10.15 11.43 7.12
N PHE A 68 9.17 11.55 6.22
CA PHE A 68 7.94 10.79 6.33
C PHE A 68 8.20 9.28 6.31
N GLN A 69 8.96 8.80 5.31
CA GLN A 69 9.33 7.38 5.22
C GLN A 69 10.05 6.90 6.48
N SER A 70 11.00 7.67 7.00
CA SER A 70 11.74 7.32 8.22
C SER A 70 10.84 7.23 9.46
N LYS A 71 9.80 8.09 9.55
CA LYS A 71 8.79 8.05 10.61
C LYS A 71 7.92 6.80 10.49
N LEU A 72 7.47 6.46 9.27
CA LEU A 72 6.74 5.21 9.03
C LEU A 72 7.57 3.97 9.40
N ASP A 73 8.83 3.92 8.95
CA ASP A 73 9.76 2.84 9.27
C ASP A 73 10.03 2.74 10.78
N PHE A 74 10.01 3.88 11.49
CA PHE A 74 10.11 3.91 12.95
C PHE A 74 8.86 3.32 13.61
N LEU A 75 7.66 3.74 13.20
CA LEU A 75 6.40 3.25 13.74
C LEU A 75 6.28 1.73 13.54
N GLU A 76 6.55 1.23 12.34
CA GLU A 76 6.49 -0.20 12.03
C GLU A 76 7.51 -1.02 12.85
N ARG A 77 8.76 -0.54 12.95
CA ARG A 77 9.80 -1.23 13.75
C ARG A 77 9.47 -1.20 15.24
N ASN A 78 9.01 -0.07 15.76
CA ASN A 78 8.66 0.07 17.17
C ASN A 78 7.45 -0.81 17.54
N ALA A 79 6.48 -0.95 16.64
CA ALA A 79 5.34 -1.85 16.83
C ALA A 79 5.73 -3.32 17.00
N LYS A 80 6.83 -3.74 16.36
CA LYS A 80 7.40 -5.10 16.45
C LYS A 80 8.32 -5.28 17.67
N SER A 81 8.71 -4.19 18.34
CA SER A 81 9.61 -4.24 19.50
C SER A 81 8.86 -4.64 20.79
N ASN A 82 9.60 -5.19 21.75
CA ASN A 82 9.07 -5.52 23.07
C ASN A 82 10.09 -5.12 24.17
N PRO A 83 9.79 -4.15 25.05
CA PRO A 83 8.54 -3.37 25.11
C PRO A 83 8.45 -2.31 23.98
N VAL A 84 7.23 -2.00 23.56
CA VAL A 84 6.96 -0.89 22.62
C VAL A 84 7.33 0.43 23.29
N GLN A 85 8.06 1.30 22.59
CA GLN A 85 8.35 2.63 23.09
C GLN A 85 7.10 3.51 22.92
N ARG A 86 6.51 3.95 24.03
CA ARG A 86 5.40 4.91 24.01
C ARG A 86 5.93 6.29 23.67
N ARG A 87 5.99 6.59 22.37
CA ARG A 87 6.44 7.87 21.84
C ARG A 87 5.37 8.46 20.93
N SER A 88 5.10 9.75 21.11
CA SER A 88 4.28 10.50 20.16
C SER A 88 5.13 10.90 18.95
N THR A 89 4.66 10.54 17.76
CA THR A 89 5.28 10.85 16.48
C THR A 89 4.38 11.84 15.76
N GLN A 90 4.91 13.03 15.51
CA GLN A 90 4.22 14.04 14.71
C GLN A 90 4.52 13.84 13.23
N ILE A 91 3.48 13.77 12.42
CA ILE A 91 3.52 13.72 10.96
C ILE A 91 3.00 15.06 10.45
N ASN A 92 3.69 15.69 9.50
CA ASN A 92 3.24 16.95 8.92
C ASN A 92 2.71 16.74 7.48
N ALA A 93 1.75 17.57 7.07
CA ALA A 93 1.11 17.46 5.77
C ALA A 93 2.08 17.67 4.60
N ASP A 94 3.06 18.56 4.74
CA ASP A 94 4.13 18.82 3.76
C ASP A 94 5.02 17.58 3.51
N GLU A 95 5.32 16.81 4.57
CA GLU A 95 6.06 15.55 4.45
C GLU A 95 5.24 14.47 3.72
N VAL A 96 3.94 14.36 4.06
CA VAL A 96 2.99 13.45 3.40
C VAL A 96 2.84 13.80 1.92
N ASN A 97 2.61 15.07 1.62
CA ASN A 97 2.42 15.58 0.26
C ASN A 97 3.65 15.36 -0.61
N ALA A 98 4.85 15.58 -0.07
CA ALA A 98 6.09 15.28 -0.77
C ALA A 98 6.21 13.78 -1.11
N TRP A 99 5.88 12.92 -0.16
CA TRP A 99 5.94 11.47 -0.33
C TRP A 99 4.95 10.94 -1.39
N PHE A 100 3.71 11.44 -1.40
CA PHE A 100 2.73 11.09 -2.45
C PHE A 100 3.12 11.62 -3.83
N ARG A 101 3.63 12.86 -3.90
CA ARG A 101 4.07 13.48 -5.17
C ARG A 101 5.22 12.73 -5.83
N GLU A 102 6.09 12.12 -5.03
CA GLU A 102 7.25 11.37 -5.53
C GLU A 102 6.92 9.92 -5.90
N GLY A 103 5.65 9.51 -5.77
CA GLY A 103 5.18 8.20 -6.22
C GLY A 103 5.63 7.05 -5.30
N ALA A 104 5.97 7.34 -4.05
CA ALA A 104 6.28 6.31 -3.06
C ALA A 104 5.05 5.42 -2.75
N TYR A 105 3.83 5.93 -3.00
CA TYR A 105 2.59 5.16 -3.01
C TYR A 105 2.04 4.99 -4.43
N LYS A 106 1.59 3.78 -4.74
CA LYS A 106 0.93 3.49 -6.02
C LYS A 106 -0.52 3.93 -5.98
N LEU A 107 -0.81 5.09 -6.56
CA LEU A 107 -2.18 5.57 -6.75
C LEU A 107 -2.94 4.70 -7.76
N PRO A 108 -4.28 4.58 -7.62
CA PRO A 108 -5.11 3.94 -8.63
C PRO A 108 -4.99 4.62 -10.00
N GLN A 109 -5.17 3.85 -11.07
CA GLN A 109 -5.20 4.40 -12.43
C GLN A 109 -6.23 5.54 -12.54
N GLY A 110 -5.79 6.66 -13.12
CA GLY A 110 -6.58 7.87 -13.27
C GLY A 110 -6.57 8.83 -12.07
N VAL A 111 -6.04 8.46 -10.91
CA VAL A 111 -5.88 9.41 -9.77
C VAL A 111 -4.49 10.04 -9.79
N GLN A 112 -4.43 11.37 -9.79
CA GLN A 112 -3.21 12.15 -9.89
C GLN A 112 -3.22 13.32 -8.90
N LYS A 113 -2.03 13.88 -8.62
CA LYS A 113 -1.84 15.13 -7.86
C LYS A 113 -2.61 15.19 -6.54
N VAL A 114 -2.48 14.16 -5.71
CA VAL A 114 -3.12 14.14 -4.39
C VAL A 114 -2.40 15.12 -3.45
N VAL A 115 -3.15 16.03 -2.85
CA VAL A 115 -2.68 17.01 -1.87
C VAL A 115 -3.57 16.94 -0.64
N PHE A 116 -2.95 16.82 0.52
CA PHE A 116 -3.61 16.78 1.82
C PHE A 116 -3.38 18.09 2.56
N HIS A 117 -4.46 18.56 3.19
CA HIS A 117 -4.46 19.63 4.17
C HIS A 117 -5.20 19.13 5.40
N SER A 118 -4.83 19.63 6.58
CA SER A 118 -5.58 19.29 7.79
C SER A 118 -5.81 20.50 8.67
N GLN A 119 -6.98 20.51 9.29
CA GLN A 119 -7.35 21.39 10.38
C GLN A 119 -7.66 20.52 11.60
N PRO A 120 -7.79 21.09 12.81
CA PRO A 120 -8.18 20.31 13.98
C PRO A 120 -9.41 19.45 13.69
N ASP A 121 -9.28 18.14 13.92
CA ASP A 121 -10.29 17.09 13.67
C ASP A 121 -10.71 16.83 12.21
N THR A 122 -10.33 17.70 11.27
CA THR A 122 -10.76 17.63 9.86
C THR A 122 -9.57 17.48 8.90
N ILE A 123 -9.71 16.56 7.94
CA ILE A 123 -8.77 16.34 6.85
C ILE A 123 -9.46 16.74 5.54
N GLN A 124 -8.76 17.54 4.75
CA GLN A 124 -9.14 17.91 3.40
C GLN A 124 -8.15 17.27 2.42
N ALA A 125 -8.67 16.59 1.40
CA ALA A 125 -7.86 15.98 0.35
C ALA A 125 -8.34 16.46 -1.01
N ASN A 126 -7.42 16.97 -1.81
CA ASN A 126 -7.65 17.37 -3.19
C ASN A 126 -6.92 16.40 -4.12
N ALA A 127 -7.58 15.93 -5.16
CA ALA A 127 -6.99 15.06 -6.16
C ALA A 127 -7.57 15.33 -7.54
N THR A 128 -6.72 15.29 -8.56
CA THR A 128 -7.17 15.35 -9.94
C THR A 128 -7.45 13.93 -10.41
N VAL A 129 -8.68 13.67 -10.86
CA VAL A 129 -9.13 12.34 -11.29
C VAL A 129 -9.49 12.38 -12.78
N ASP A 130 -8.77 11.59 -13.57
CA ASP A 130 -9.11 11.26 -14.95
C ASP A 130 -10.10 10.09 -14.95
N PHE A 131 -11.37 10.41 -15.16
CA PHE A 131 -12.44 9.44 -15.17
C PHE A 131 -12.36 8.51 -16.39
N ASP A 132 -11.80 8.97 -17.51
CA ASP A 132 -11.63 8.12 -18.70
C ASP A 132 -10.59 7.04 -18.44
N ALA A 133 -9.45 7.40 -17.86
CA ALA A 133 -8.43 6.44 -17.41
C ALA A 133 -8.95 5.49 -16.31
N VAL A 134 -9.84 5.95 -15.42
CA VAL A 134 -10.50 5.07 -14.42
C VAL A 134 -11.44 4.04 -15.09
N LYS A 135 -12.04 4.40 -16.22
CA LYS A 135 -12.98 3.55 -16.98
C LYS A 135 -12.26 2.56 -17.91
N GLU A 136 -11.06 2.89 -18.37
CA GLU A 136 -10.27 2.03 -19.25
C GLU A 136 -10.12 0.60 -18.72
N GLY A 137 -10.38 -0.39 -19.59
CA GLY A 137 -10.26 -1.81 -19.26
C GLY A 137 -11.38 -2.41 -18.40
N ARG A 138 -12.40 -1.63 -18.00
CA ARG A 138 -13.52 -2.13 -17.19
C ARG A 138 -14.75 -2.42 -18.05
N ARG A 139 -15.17 -3.69 -18.14
CA ARG A 139 -16.37 -4.12 -18.90
C ARG A 139 -17.71 -3.80 -18.23
N ASN A 140 -17.73 -3.70 -16.90
CA ASN A 140 -18.90 -3.33 -16.12
C ASN A 140 -18.68 -1.91 -15.55
N LEU A 141 -18.84 -0.90 -16.40
CA LEU A 141 -18.79 0.49 -15.97
C LEU A 141 -20.07 0.85 -15.21
N ASN A 142 -19.89 1.62 -14.15
CA ASN A 142 -20.98 2.19 -13.38
C ASN A 142 -21.74 3.20 -14.27
N PRO A 143 -23.07 3.10 -14.43
CA PRO A 143 -23.85 4.04 -15.23
C PRO A 143 -23.78 5.49 -14.70
N LEU A 144 -23.42 5.70 -13.42
CA LEU A 144 -23.09 7.02 -12.90
C LEU A 144 -21.70 7.50 -13.36
N LEU A 145 -20.70 6.61 -13.42
CA LEU A 145 -19.38 6.95 -13.97
C LEU A 145 -19.40 7.21 -15.47
N SER A 146 -20.41 6.74 -16.21
CA SER A 146 -20.54 7.10 -17.64
C SER A 146 -20.97 8.55 -17.86
N VAL A 147 -21.52 9.22 -16.86
CA VAL A 147 -21.88 10.65 -16.94
C VAL A 147 -20.65 11.54 -16.69
N PHE A 148 -19.66 11.04 -15.95
CA PHE A 148 -18.40 11.73 -15.69
C PHE A 148 -17.34 11.30 -16.71
N SER A 149 -16.75 12.26 -17.42
CA SER A 149 -15.74 12.00 -18.46
C SER A 149 -14.72 13.11 -18.49
N GLY A 150 -13.49 12.77 -18.83
CA GLY A 150 -12.37 13.69 -18.76
C GLY A 150 -11.77 13.80 -17.35
N VAL A 151 -11.04 14.89 -17.16
CA VAL A 151 -10.24 15.17 -15.97
C VAL A 151 -10.98 16.16 -15.10
N HIS A 152 -11.28 15.77 -13.87
CA HIS A 152 -12.00 16.58 -12.90
C HIS A 152 -11.21 16.70 -11.60
N ASP A 153 -11.37 17.82 -10.92
CA ASP A 153 -10.77 18.01 -9.59
C ASP A 153 -11.77 17.56 -8.52
N VAL A 154 -11.32 16.67 -7.65
CA VAL A 154 -12.12 16.08 -6.57
C VAL A 154 -11.57 16.57 -5.24
N GLU A 155 -12.45 17.16 -4.45
CA GLU A 155 -12.17 17.57 -3.07
C GLU A 155 -12.98 16.70 -2.11
N VAL A 156 -12.32 16.21 -1.06
CA VAL A 156 -12.95 15.39 -0.02
C VAL A 156 -12.64 16.01 1.34
N THR A 157 -13.68 16.26 2.13
CA THR A 157 -13.56 16.67 3.53
C THR A 157 -14.02 15.53 4.43
N ALA A 158 -13.18 15.11 5.36
CA ALA A 158 -13.45 14.02 6.28
C ALA A 158 -12.97 14.34 7.70
N ASN A 159 -13.66 13.84 8.72
CA ASN A 159 -13.15 13.85 10.08
C ASN A 159 -12.43 12.55 10.37
N ALA A 160 -11.28 12.62 11.02
CA ALA A 160 -10.50 11.45 11.38
C ALA A 160 -9.99 11.56 12.82
N SER A 161 -10.19 10.51 13.59
CA SER A 161 -9.65 10.40 14.95
C SER A 161 -9.36 8.93 15.27
N ALA A 162 -8.44 8.68 16.19
CA ALA A 162 -8.26 7.33 16.72
C ALA A 162 -8.03 7.34 18.22
N GLN A 163 -8.63 6.37 18.92
CA GLN A 163 -8.51 6.18 20.36
C GLN A 163 -8.57 4.69 20.72
N ASN A 164 -7.83 4.28 21.75
CA ASN A 164 -7.76 2.89 22.22
C ASN A 164 -7.34 1.87 21.15
N GLY A 165 -6.65 2.32 20.10
CA GLY A 165 -6.27 1.52 18.93
C GLY A 165 -7.40 1.28 17.92
N GLN A 166 -8.48 2.05 17.99
CA GLN A 166 -9.55 2.08 16.99
C GLN A 166 -9.56 3.44 16.29
N GLY A 167 -9.50 3.43 14.96
CA GLY A 167 -9.63 4.59 14.10
C GLY A 167 -11.06 4.77 13.62
N HIS A 168 -11.51 6.02 13.61
CA HIS A 168 -12.80 6.48 13.15
C HIS A 168 -12.58 7.49 12.03
N LEU A 169 -13.16 7.24 10.85
CA LEU A 169 -13.11 8.13 9.70
C LEU A 169 -14.54 8.37 9.20
N THR A 170 -14.94 9.64 9.15
CA THR A 170 -16.26 10.05 8.66
C THR A 170 -16.10 11.02 7.50
N ILE A 171 -16.54 10.64 6.32
CA ILE A 171 -16.56 11.50 5.13
C ILE A 171 -17.75 12.46 5.28
N GLN A 172 -17.46 13.76 5.34
CA GLN A 172 -18.47 14.80 5.52
C GLN A 172 -19.03 15.28 4.18
N ALA A 173 -18.13 15.60 3.26
CA ALA A 173 -18.48 16.20 1.98
C ALA A 173 -17.48 15.79 0.90
N VAL A 174 -17.99 15.71 -0.32
CA VAL A 174 -17.19 15.51 -1.53
C VAL A 174 -17.68 16.50 -2.57
N SER A 175 -16.76 17.16 -3.27
CA SER A 175 -17.07 18.03 -4.40
C SER A 175 -16.29 17.57 -5.63
N ILE A 176 -16.87 17.81 -6.80
CA ILE A 176 -16.25 17.57 -8.12
C ILE A 176 -16.35 18.87 -8.90
N ASP A 177 -15.21 19.43 -9.31
CA ASP A 177 -15.09 20.75 -9.94
C ASP A 177 -15.81 21.87 -9.16
N GLY A 178 -15.74 21.81 -7.83
CA GLY A 178 -16.42 22.75 -6.93
C GLY A 178 -17.93 22.53 -6.78
N VAL A 179 -18.51 21.56 -7.49
CA VAL A 179 -19.91 21.15 -7.32
C VAL A 179 -19.99 20.09 -6.22
N GLY A 180 -20.60 20.46 -5.09
CA GLY A 180 -20.84 19.54 -3.98
C GLY A 180 -21.74 18.39 -4.39
N VAL A 181 -21.31 17.16 -4.12
CA VAL A 181 -22.10 15.96 -4.38
C VAL A 181 -23.09 15.76 -3.23
N PRO A 182 -24.41 15.65 -3.51
CA PRO A 182 -25.41 15.44 -2.48
C PRO A 182 -25.14 14.17 -1.67
N HIS A 183 -25.36 14.22 -0.36
CA HIS A 183 -25.10 13.10 0.56
C HIS A 183 -25.79 11.80 0.11
N LEU A 184 -27.05 11.89 -0.34
CA LEU A 184 -27.80 10.74 -0.87
C LEU A 184 -27.09 10.07 -2.06
N ALA A 185 -26.51 10.85 -2.97
CA ALA A 185 -25.77 10.30 -4.11
C ALA A 185 -24.46 9.63 -3.64
N LEU A 186 -23.82 10.20 -2.62
CA LEU A 186 -22.62 9.66 -1.98
C LEU A 186 -22.89 8.30 -1.31
N GLU A 187 -23.94 8.21 -0.50
CA GLU A 187 -24.38 6.98 0.15
C GLU A 187 -24.69 5.89 -0.88
N LEU A 188 -25.47 6.22 -1.91
CA LEU A 188 -25.79 5.30 -3.00
C LEU A 188 -24.52 4.81 -3.71
N PHE A 189 -23.54 5.70 -3.94
CA PHE A 189 -22.28 5.33 -4.58
C PHE A 189 -21.48 4.36 -3.71
N VAL A 190 -21.30 4.68 -2.43
CA VAL A 190 -20.55 3.84 -1.50
C VAL A 190 -21.21 2.47 -1.32
N ASN A 191 -22.52 2.44 -1.11
CA ASN A 191 -23.27 1.19 -0.93
C ASN A 191 -23.25 0.32 -2.19
N LYS A 192 -23.37 0.91 -3.37
CA LYS A 192 -23.49 0.16 -4.62
C LYS A 192 -22.14 -0.26 -5.20
N TYR A 193 -21.05 0.46 -4.94
CA TYR A 193 -19.78 0.26 -5.65
C TYR A 193 -18.56 0.05 -4.75
N VAL A 194 -18.51 0.66 -3.57
CA VAL A 194 -17.40 0.50 -2.63
C VAL A 194 -17.63 -0.72 -1.75
N THR A 195 -18.79 -0.79 -1.10
CA THR A 195 -19.15 -1.86 -0.16
C THR A 195 -19.05 -3.27 -0.76
N PRO A 196 -19.49 -3.55 -2.01
CA PRO A 196 -19.39 -4.91 -2.57
C PRO A 196 -17.95 -5.38 -2.80
N LYS A 197 -17.00 -4.45 -2.99
CA LYS A 197 -15.57 -4.76 -3.11
C LYS A 197 -14.85 -4.70 -1.76
N TYR A 198 -15.34 -3.85 -0.87
CA TYR A 198 -14.76 -3.55 0.43
C TYR A 198 -15.91 -3.45 1.45
N PRO A 199 -16.37 -4.58 2.01
CA PRO A 199 -17.59 -4.62 2.84
C PRO A 199 -17.48 -3.82 4.14
N ASN A 200 -16.26 -3.49 4.56
CA ASN A 200 -15.98 -2.70 5.76
C ASN A 200 -15.72 -1.23 5.44
N VAL A 201 -16.00 -0.78 4.21
CA VAL A 201 -15.76 0.60 3.75
C VAL A 201 -17.07 1.31 3.41
N GLY A 202 -17.47 2.24 4.28
CA GLY A 202 -18.64 3.12 4.20
C GLY A 202 -18.29 4.62 4.12
N LEU A 203 -19.28 5.50 4.35
CA LEU A 203 -19.02 6.93 4.61
C LEU A 203 -18.46 7.14 6.03
N GLU A 204 -18.89 6.28 6.95
CA GLU A 204 -18.32 6.12 8.28
C GLU A 204 -17.56 4.80 8.32
N ASN A 205 -16.31 4.87 8.77
CA ASN A 205 -15.40 3.74 8.78
C ASN A 205 -14.76 3.61 10.14
N ASN A 206 -14.90 2.42 10.72
CA ASN A 206 -14.22 2.03 11.93
C ASN A 206 -13.21 0.94 11.57
N PHE A 207 -11.95 1.13 11.96
CA PHE A 207 -10.89 0.17 11.68
C PHE A 207 -9.94 0.04 12.86
N GLN A 208 -9.30 -1.11 13.00
CA GLN A 208 -8.24 -1.27 13.98
C GLN A 208 -6.98 -0.56 13.48
N MET A 209 -6.38 0.25 14.33
CA MET A 209 -5.17 0.98 13.99
C MET A 209 -3.99 0.00 13.82
N PRO A 210 -3.23 0.09 12.72
CA PRO A 210 -2.03 -0.71 12.54
C PRO A 210 -0.91 -0.25 13.49
N ASP A 211 0.21 -0.98 13.48
CA ASP A 211 1.45 -0.59 14.16
C ASP A 211 1.30 -0.26 15.66
N ARG A 212 0.32 -0.87 16.33
CA ARG A 212 0.00 -0.64 17.74
C ARG A 212 -0.21 0.85 18.07
N ILE A 213 -0.66 1.63 17.10
CA ILE A 213 -1.05 3.01 17.33
C ILE A 213 -2.29 2.98 18.23
N ASP A 214 -2.24 3.73 19.33
CA ASP A 214 -3.32 3.83 20.31
C ASP A 214 -4.19 5.05 20.05
N THR A 215 -3.56 6.20 19.84
CA THR A 215 -4.23 7.47 19.59
C THR A 215 -3.69 8.14 18.34
N ALA A 216 -4.59 8.73 17.55
CA ALA A 216 -4.25 9.63 16.46
C ALA A 216 -5.15 10.85 16.53
N THR A 217 -4.54 12.04 16.59
CA THR A 217 -5.25 13.32 16.61
C THR A 217 -4.77 14.18 15.46
N VAL A 218 -5.72 14.75 14.73
CA VAL A 218 -5.46 15.63 13.59
C VAL A 218 -5.43 17.07 14.08
N GLY A 219 -4.37 17.79 13.75
CA GLY A 219 -4.20 19.22 14.01
C GLY A 219 -4.02 20.01 12.72
N ASN A 220 -3.53 21.25 12.86
CA ASN A 220 -3.34 22.14 11.72
C ASN A 220 -2.10 21.72 10.90
N ASP A 221 -2.34 21.14 9.72
CA ASP A 221 -1.37 20.51 8.82
C ASP A 221 -0.42 19.52 9.51
N ASN A 222 -0.88 18.90 10.59
CA ASN A 222 -0.15 17.86 11.31
C ASN A 222 -1.08 16.80 11.88
N ALA A 223 -0.52 15.63 12.17
CA ALA A 223 -1.18 14.56 12.90
C ALA A 223 -0.23 14.03 13.97
N LEU A 224 -0.75 13.81 15.17
CA LEU A 224 -0.01 13.25 16.30
C LEU A 224 -0.43 11.82 16.54
N LEU A 225 0.53 10.88 16.45
CA LEU A 225 0.28 9.45 16.63
C LEU A 225 1.05 8.93 17.85
N THR A 226 0.42 8.14 18.71
CA THR A 226 1.06 7.54 19.89
C THR A 226 0.88 6.03 19.87
N GLN A 227 1.92 5.26 20.20
CA GLN A 227 1.90 3.78 20.21
C GLN A 227 1.80 3.21 21.64
N ARG A 228 1.23 1.99 21.79
CA ARG A 228 1.09 1.30 23.08
C ARG A 228 1.63 -0.14 23.12
#